data_AF-A0A225DGS7-F1
#
_entry.id   AF-A0A225DGS7-F1
#
_cell.length_a   1.000
_cell.length_b   1.000
_cell.length_c   1.000
_cell.angle_alpha   90.00
_cell.angle_beta   90.00
_cell.angle_gamma   90.00
#
_symmetry.space_group_name_H-M   'P 1'
#
loop_
_entity.id
_entity.type
_entity.pdbx_description
1 polymer ?
#
loop_
_entity_poly.entity_id
_entity_poly.type
_entity_poly.pdbx_seq_one_letter_code
_entity_poly.pdbx_strand_id
1 'polypeptide(L)'
;MGWAKKMLKWMLQPGGVNRVLHSAAAFRVARTLTRTQKKEYDRAYAYLRNRMGHMDYARYRRVGVPLGSGVTEAACKTVFTQRLKLSGMRWTKEGAQVILNLRVILLSGVWDVVYGRVLAARPQPIMRGHVASEPNELGIAA
;
A
#
# COMPACT_ATOMS: atom_id res chain seq x y z
N MET A 1 -12.30 30.54 -5.46
CA MET A 1 -11.37 29.38 -5.58
C MET A 1 -9.90 29.66 -5.18
N GLY A 2 -9.42 30.92 -5.10
CA GLY A 2 -7.98 31.20 -4.91
C GLY A 2 -7.39 30.87 -3.54
N TRP A 3 -8.15 31.05 -2.45
CA TRP A 3 -7.63 30.85 -1.09
C TRP A 3 -7.20 29.40 -0.81
N ALA A 4 -8.04 28.42 -1.14
CA ALA A 4 -7.73 27.00 -0.89
C ALA A 4 -6.46 26.54 -1.62
N LYS A 5 -6.30 26.92 -2.90
CA LYS A 5 -5.08 26.62 -3.67
C LYS A 5 -3.83 27.25 -3.02
N LYS A 6 -3.95 28.47 -2.48
CA LYS A 6 -2.86 29.13 -1.74
C LYS A 6 -2.52 28.37 -0.45
N MET A 7 -3.51 27.95 0.32
CA MET A 7 -3.31 27.18 1.56
C MET A 7 -2.65 25.83 1.30
N LEU A 8 -3.04 25.12 0.24
CA LEU A 8 -2.39 23.86 -0.15
C LEU A 8 -0.90 24.06 -0.44
N LYS A 9 -0.53 25.13 -1.15
CA LYS A 9 0.89 25.47 -1.38
C LYS A 9 1.62 25.75 -0.06
N TRP A 10 0.95 26.38 0.90
CA TRP A 10 1.52 26.64 2.22
C TRP A 10 1.71 25.39 3.06
N MET A 11 0.82 24.39 2.95
CA MET A 11 0.99 23.11 3.66
C MET A 11 2.28 22.38 3.31
N LEU A 12 2.83 22.62 2.10
CA LEU A 12 4.10 22.03 1.66
C LEU A 12 5.34 22.76 2.20
N GLN A 13 5.16 23.88 2.90
CA GLN A 13 6.25 24.66 3.50
C GLN A 13 6.49 24.25 4.96
N PRO A 14 7.70 24.49 5.53
CA PRO A 14 7.95 24.26 6.94
C PRO A 14 6.94 24.99 7.83
N GLY A 15 6.32 24.26 8.77
CA GLY A 15 5.25 24.78 9.62
C GLY A 15 3.96 25.12 8.86
N GLY A 16 3.73 24.53 7.70
CA GLY A 16 2.63 24.86 6.80
C GLY A 16 1.25 24.78 7.44
N VAL A 17 0.98 23.76 8.27
CA VAL A 17 -0.29 23.61 8.98
C VAL A 17 -0.57 24.79 9.93
N ASN A 18 0.44 25.31 10.62
CA ASN A 18 0.28 26.48 11.50
C ASN A 18 -0.14 27.71 10.69
N ARG A 19 0.47 27.93 9.53
CA ARG A 19 0.12 29.05 8.63
C ARG A 19 -1.33 28.96 8.17
N VAL A 20 -1.80 27.76 7.83
CA VAL A 20 -3.18 27.53 7.43
C VAL A 20 -4.15 27.78 8.60
N LEU A 21 -3.82 27.29 9.80
CA LEU A 21 -4.64 27.51 11.01
C LEU A 21 -4.72 29.00 11.36
N HIS A 22 -3.61 29.74 11.33
CA HIS A 22 -3.61 31.19 11.56
C HIS A 22 -4.43 31.93 10.51
N SER A 23 -4.31 31.58 9.22
CA SER A 23 -5.14 32.17 8.18
C SER A 23 -6.63 31.86 8.41
N ALA A 24 -6.96 30.61 8.74
CA ALA A 24 -8.34 30.20 9.02
C ALA A 24 -8.94 30.97 10.21
N ALA A 25 -8.17 31.17 11.29
CA ALA A 25 -8.58 31.95 12.45
C ALA A 25 -8.86 33.42 12.08
N ALA A 26 -8.01 34.04 11.27
CA ALA A 26 -8.25 35.39 10.77
C ALA A 26 -9.54 35.48 9.92
N PHE A 27 -9.79 34.49 9.06
CA PHE A 27 -11.04 34.40 8.28
C PHE A 27 -12.27 34.23 9.17
N ARG A 28 -12.14 33.54 10.30
CA ARG A 28 -13.23 33.32 11.25
C ARG A 28 -13.66 34.59 11.95
N VAL A 29 -12.70 35.46 12.29
CA VAL A 29 -12.95 36.76 12.94
C VAL A 29 -13.53 37.76 11.93
N ALA A 30 -13.03 37.76 10.69
CA ALA A 30 -13.46 38.71 9.66
C ALA A 30 -14.83 38.41 9.05
N ARG A 31 -15.46 37.25 9.34
CA ARG A 31 -16.72 36.84 8.71
C ARG A 31 -17.75 36.36 9.73
N THR A 32 -18.97 36.87 9.58
CA THR A 32 -20.15 36.29 10.21
C THR A 32 -20.54 35.02 9.46
N LEU A 33 -20.56 33.89 10.17
CA LEU A 33 -20.92 32.58 9.62
C LEU A 33 -22.31 32.17 10.10
N THR A 34 -23.07 31.50 9.24
CA THR A 34 -24.31 30.83 9.67
C THR A 34 -23.99 29.69 10.64
N ARG A 35 -25.00 29.20 11.37
CA ARG A 35 -24.83 28.07 12.30
C ARG A 35 -24.19 26.85 11.64
N THR A 36 -24.64 26.50 10.43
CA THR A 36 -24.10 25.36 9.66
C THR A 36 -22.66 25.61 9.25
N GLN A 37 -22.33 26.80 8.74
CA GLN A 37 -20.97 27.14 8.35
C GLN A 37 -20.00 27.17 9.53
N LYS A 38 -20.46 27.65 10.70
CA LYS A 38 -19.69 27.61 11.94
C LYS A 38 -19.35 26.16 12.34
N LYS A 39 -20.33 25.26 12.29
CA LYS A 39 -20.12 23.84 12.60
C LYS A 39 -19.08 23.19 11.68
N GLU A 40 -19.18 23.43 10.37
CA GLU A 40 -18.21 22.89 9.40
C GLU A 40 -16.81 23.50 9.57
N TYR A 41 -16.73 24.80 9.87
CA TYR A 41 -15.46 25.45 10.21
C TYR A 41 -14.83 24.83 11.45
N ASP A 42 -15.58 24.70 12.55
CA ASP A 42 -15.08 24.17 13.81
C ASP A 42 -14.59 22.72 13.63
N ARG A 43 -15.33 21.91 12.85
CA ARG A 43 -14.93 20.54 12.48
C ARG A 43 -13.62 20.50 11.69
N ALA A 44 -13.50 21.30 10.64
CA ALA A 44 -12.31 21.32 9.79
C ALA A 44 -11.08 21.86 10.55
N TYR A 45 -11.27 22.92 11.33
CA TYR A 45 -10.22 23.52 12.15
C TYR A 45 -9.71 22.53 13.21
N ALA A 46 -10.63 21.88 13.93
CA ALA A 46 -10.28 20.86 14.92
C ALA A 46 -9.54 19.67 14.29
N TYR A 47 -9.96 19.22 13.11
CA TYR A 47 -9.27 18.15 12.39
C TYR A 47 -7.80 18.51 12.09
N LEU A 48 -7.56 19.69 11.50
CA LEU A 48 -6.21 20.17 11.18
C LEU A 48 -5.36 20.35 12.42
N ARG A 49 -5.92 20.97 13.47
CA ARG A 49 -5.24 21.18 14.75
C ARG A 49 -4.86 19.85 15.41
N ASN A 50 -5.79 18.92 15.55
CA ASN A 50 -5.55 17.66 16.25
C ASN A 50 -4.57 16.75 15.51
N ARG A 51 -4.47 16.87 14.18
CA ARG A 51 -3.56 16.07 13.35
C ARG A 51 -2.30 16.80 12.93
N MET A 52 -2.03 17.99 13.47
CA MET A 52 -0.89 18.81 13.04
C MET A 52 0.45 18.08 13.11
N GLY A 53 0.64 17.21 14.11
CA GLY A 53 1.84 16.39 14.26
C GLY A 53 2.08 15.39 13.11
N HIS A 54 1.04 15.04 12.36
CA HIS A 54 1.12 14.17 11.19
C HIS A 54 1.22 14.93 9.87
N MET A 55 1.15 16.26 9.87
CA MET A 55 1.08 17.09 8.66
C MET A 55 2.40 17.80 8.32
N ASP A 56 3.54 17.21 8.71
CA ASP A 56 4.87 17.70 8.33
C ASP A 56 5.23 17.32 6.88
N TYR A 57 4.44 17.84 5.94
CA TYR A 57 4.59 17.54 4.52
C TYR A 57 5.89 18.08 3.93
N ALA A 58 6.46 19.14 4.50
CA ALA A 58 7.76 19.66 4.10
C ALA A 58 8.87 18.64 4.37
N ARG A 59 8.87 18.02 5.56
CA ARG A 59 9.81 16.94 5.87
C ARG A 59 9.55 15.71 5.03
N TYR A 60 8.30 15.25 4.92
CA TYR A 60 7.95 14.08 4.10
C TYR A 60 8.40 14.23 2.65
N ARG A 61 8.20 15.40 2.05
CA ARG A 61 8.69 15.69 0.70
C ARG A 61 10.22 15.63 0.62
N ARG A 62 10.94 16.14 1.63
CA ARG A 62 12.40 16.11 1.68
C ARG A 62 12.96 14.69 1.75
N VAL A 63 12.30 13.80 2.49
CA VAL A 63 12.71 12.39 2.62
C VAL A 63 12.11 11.49 1.52
N GLY A 64 11.46 12.06 0.51
CA GLY A 64 10.89 11.30 -0.60
C GLY A 64 9.67 10.44 -0.25
N VAL A 65 8.99 10.70 0.87
CA VAL A 65 7.76 9.99 1.24
C VAL A 65 6.63 10.41 0.28
N PRO A 66 5.93 9.46 -0.35
CA PRO A 66 4.78 9.76 -1.18
C PRO A 66 3.69 10.50 -0.39
N LEU A 67 3.31 11.69 -0.86
CA LEU A 67 2.29 12.53 -0.20
C LEU A 67 0.85 12.22 -0.62
N GLY A 68 0.68 11.49 -1.72
CA GLY A 68 -0.62 11.13 -2.28
C GLY A 68 -0.98 9.68 -1.97
N SER A 69 -2.28 9.39 -1.87
CA SER A 69 -2.82 8.04 -1.70
C SER A 69 -2.76 7.19 -2.98
N GLY A 70 -2.43 7.77 -4.13
CA GLY A 70 -2.51 7.10 -5.43
C GLY A 70 -1.70 5.82 -5.55
N VAL A 71 -0.49 5.76 -4.97
CA VAL A 71 0.32 4.53 -4.96
C VAL A 71 -0.37 3.43 -4.15
N THR A 72 -0.89 3.77 -2.97
CA THR A 72 -1.62 2.84 -2.11
C THR A 72 -2.93 2.38 -2.75
N GLU A 73 -3.69 3.29 -3.36
CA GLU A 73 -4.93 2.98 -4.07
C GLU A 73 -4.68 2.08 -5.29
N ALA A 74 -3.63 2.36 -6.05
CA ALA A 74 -3.20 1.50 -7.16
C ALA A 74 -2.82 0.11 -6.65
N ALA A 75 -2.08 0.01 -5.54
CA ALA A 75 -1.75 -1.27 -4.92
C ALA A 75 -3.01 -2.03 -4.46
N CYS A 76 -3.97 -1.36 -3.81
CA CYS A 76 -5.24 -1.97 -3.43
C CYS A 76 -6.02 -2.48 -4.66
N LYS A 77 -6.02 -1.72 -5.75
CA LYS A 77 -6.67 -2.11 -7.00
C LYS A 77 -6.01 -3.36 -7.61
N THR A 78 -4.69 -3.35 -7.70
CA THR A 78 -3.93 -4.42 -8.36
C THR A 78 -3.85 -5.69 -7.50
N VAL A 79 -3.57 -5.57 -6.20
CA VAL A 79 -3.40 -6.73 -5.32
C VAL A 79 -4.74 -7.36 -4.97
N PHE A 80 -5.73 -6.55 -4.54
CA PHE A 80 -7.00 -7.06 -4.04
C PHE A 80 -8.07 -7.10 -5.14
N THR A 81 -8.45 -5.93 -5.67
CA THR A 81 -9.67 -5.80 -6.48
C THR A 81 -9.63 -6.66 -7.73
N GLN A 82 -8.50 -6.70 -8.44
CA GLN A 82 -8.34 -7.50 -9.65
C GLN A 82 -8.49 -9.02 -9.44
N ARG A 83 -8.44 -9.52 -8.21
CA ARG A 83 -8.56 -10.97 -7.94
C ARG A 83 -9.71 -11.34 -7.03
N LEU A 84 -9.95 -10.59 -5.96
CA LEU A 84 -10.89 -10.98 -4.92
C LEU A 84 -12.29 -10.41 -5.12
N LYS A 85 -12.45 -9.39 -5.98
CA LYS A 85 -13.74 -8.70 -6.23
C LYS A 85 -14.36 -9.03 -7.59
N LEU A 86 -14.02 -10.16 -8.20
CA LEU A 86 -14.63 -10.60 -9.45
C LEU A 86 -15.95 -11.34 -9.20
N SER A 87 -16.81 -11.40 -10.22
CA SER A 87 -18.14 -12.01 -10.13
C SER A 87 -18.08 -13.49 -9.74
N GLY A 88 -19.04 -13.94 -8.94
CA GLY A 88 -19.18 -15.34 -8.52
C GLY A 88 -18.13 -15.82 -7.50
N MET A 89 -17.18 -14.98 -7.09
CA MET A 89 -16.15 -15.39 -6.14
C MET A 89 -16.63 -15.40 -4.71
N ARG A 90 -16.35 -16.50 -4.01
CA ARG A 90 -16.58 -16.66 -2.58
C ARG A 90 -15.27 -17.09 -1.93
N TRP A 91 -14.88 -16.39 -0.87
CA TRP A 91 -13.65 -16.64 -0.16
C TRP A 91 -13.93 -16.78 1.33
N THR A 92 -13.29 -17.74 1.98
CA THR A 92 -13.04 -17.65 3.41
C THR A 92 -11.92 -16.64 3.66
N LYS A 93 -11.81 -16.10 4.88
CA LYS A 93 -10.75 -15.13 5.22
C LYS A 93 -9.37 -15.75 5.00
N GLU A 94 -9.22 -17.00 5.42
CA GLU A 94 -8.01 -17.80 5.32
C GLU A 94 -7.65 -18.04 3.85
N GLY A 95 -8.63 -18.44 3.03
CA GLY A 95 -8.43 -18.66 1.59
C GLY A 95 -8.05 -17.38 0.85
N ALA A 96 -8.72 -16.25 1.16
CA ALA A 96 -8.36 -14.95 0.59
C ALA A 96 -6.92 -14.55 0.95
N GLN A 97 -6.51 -14.75 2.21
CA GLN A 97 -5.15 -14.43 2.66
C GLN A 97 -4.08 -15.22 1.91
N VAL A 98 -4.29 -16.53 1.69
CA VAL A 98 -3.34 -17.36 0.92
C VAL A 98 -3.19 -16.82 -0.51
N ILE A 99 -4.30 -16.50 -1.18
CA ILE A 99 -4.27 -15.94 -2.53
C ILE A 99 -3.57 -14.58 -2.56
N LEU A 100 -3.81 -13.72 -1.58
CA LEU A 100 -3.15 -12.41 -1.48
C LEU A 100 -1.64 -12.57 -1.28
N ASN A 101 -1.20 -13.49 -0.42
CA ASN A 101 0.22 -13.75 -0.21
C ASN A 101 0.90 -14.15 -1.54
N LEU A 102 0.30 -15.09 -2.27
CA LEU A 102 0.81 -15.52 -3.59
C LEU A 102 0.84 -14.35 -4.59
N ARG A 103 -0.19 -13.50 -4.61
CA ARG A 103 -0.22 -12.31 -5.49
C ARG A 103 0.86 -11.31 -5.13
N VAL A 104 1.09 -11.04 -3.85
CA VAL A 104 2.14 -10.10 -3.42
C VAL A 104 3.51 -10.62 -3.83
N ILE A 105 3.78 -11.92 -3.63
CA ILE A 105 5.03 -12.57 -4.07
C ILE A 105 5.22 -12.42 -5.57
N LEU A 106 4.18 -12.71 -6.36
CA LEU A 106 4.23 -12.61 -7.82
C LEU A 106 4.46 -11.16 -8.30
N LEU A 107 3.65 -10.21 -7.80
CA LEU A 107 3.67 -8.82 -8.26
C LEU A 107 4.90 -8.05 -7.79
N SER A 108 5.55 -8.49 -6.71
CA SER A 108 6.82 -7.92 -6.26
C SER A 108 8.04 -8.53 -6.96
N GLY A 109 7.86 -9.53 -7.83
CA GLY A 109 8.95 -10.16 -8.60
C GLY A 109 9.87 -11.05 -7.75
N VAL A 110 9.46 -11.43 -6.54
CA VAL A 110 10.28 -12.25 -5.62
C VAL A 110 9.93 -13.73 -5.65
N TRP A 111 9.20 -14.17 -6.67
CA TRP A 111 8.71 -15.54 -6.80
C TRP A 111 9.83 -16.56 -6.68
N ASP A 112 10.90 -16.44 -7.45
CA ASP A 112 11.98 -17.44 -7.48
C ASP A 112 12.69 -17.58 -6.14
N VAL A 113 12.90 -16.46 -5.44
CA VAL A 113 13.50 -16.44 -4.10
C VAL A 113 12.62 -17.14 -3.09
N VAL A 114 11.31 -16.85 -3.10
CA VAL A 114 10.36 -17.46 -2.17
C VAL A 114 10.18 -18.94 -2.49
N TYR A 115 10.03 -19.27 -3.77
CA TYR A 115 9.86 -20.63 -4.24
C TYR A 115 11.05 -21.51 -3.86
N GLY A 116 12.28 -21.06 -4.12
CA GLY A 116 13.50 -21.79 -3.74
C GLY A 116 13.59 -22.03 -2.23
N ARG A 117 13.27 -21.02 -1.42
CA ARG A 117 13.24 -21.16 0.05
C ARG A 117 12.18 -22.16 0.53
N VAL A 118 10.98 -22.11 -0.05
CA VAL A 118 9.90 -23.05 0.29
C VAL A 118 10.27 -24.48 -0.10
N LEU A 119 10.90 -24.66 -1.26
CA LEU A 119 11.34 -25.97 -1.73
C LEU A 119 12.45 -26.55 -0.84
N ALA A 120 13.43 -25.74 -0.46
CA ALA A 120 14.51 -26.16 0.45
C ALA A 120 14.01 -26.51 1.86
N ALA A 121 12.97 -25.82 2.34
CA ALA A 121 12.39 -26.05 3.66
C ALA A 121 11.45 -27.28 3.72
N ARG A 122 11.06 -27.85 2.58
CA ARG A 122 10.17 -29.00 2.53
C ARG A 122 10.96 -30.30 2.35
N PRO A 123 10.64 -31.37 3.10
CA PRO A 123 11.22 -32.67 2.86
C PRO A 123 10.86 -33.12 1.44
N GLN A 124 11.89 -33.41 0.64
CA GLN A 124 11.69 -33.88 -0.73
C GLN A 124 11.17 -35.32 -0.68
N PRO A 125 10.17 -35.67 -1.51
CA PRO A 125 9.72 -37.04 -1.59
C PRO A 125 10.87 -37.91 -2.11
N ILE A 126 11.14 -39.02 -1.43
CA ILE A 126 12.05 -40.05 -1.93
C ILE A 126 11.37 -40.67 -3.16
N MET A 127 11.75 -40.22 -4.34
CA MET A 127 11.37 -40.89 -5.58
C MET A 127 12.10 -42.22 -5.60
N ARG A 128 11.37 -43.32 -5.38
CA ARG A 128 11.91 -44.67 -5.51
C ARG A 128 12.16 -44.88 -7.02
N GLY A 129 13.40 -44.64 -7.44
CA GLY A 129 13.78 -44.71 -8.85
C GLY A 129 13.51 -46.10 -9.43
N HIS A 130 13.07 -46.12 -10.69
CA HIS A 130 13.39 -47.22 -11.57
C HIS A 130 14.92 -47.33 -11.55
N VAL A 131 15.44 -48.37 -10.90
CA VAL A 131 16.86 -48.66 -10.83
C VAL A 131 17.40 -48.55 -12.25
N ALA A 132 18.36 -47.65 -12.48
CA ALA A 132 19.11 -47.65 -13.72
C ALA A 132 19.65 -49.07 -13.89
N SER A 133 19.13 -49.79 -14.88
CA SER A 133 19.58 -51.12 -15.23
C SER A 133 21.09 -51.10 -15.33
N GLU A 134 21.75 -52.02 -14.63
CA GLU A 134 23.20 -52.20 -14.71
C GLU A 134 23.67 -52.24 -16.17
N PRO A 135 24.89 -51.74 -16.47
CA PRO A 135 25.43 -51.81 -17.82
C PRO A 135 25.50 -53.28 -18.24
N ASN A 136 24.67 -53.66 -19.21
CA ASN A 136 24.68 -54.97 -19.82
C ASN A 136 26.01 -55.10 -20.59
N GLU A 137 26.99 -55.79 -20.02
CA GLU A 137 28.19 -56.23 -20.74
C GLU A 137 27.77 -57.28 -21.79
N LEU A 138 27.26 -56.81 -22.93
CA LEU A 138 27.16 -57.63 -24.13
C LEU A 138 28.54 -57.65 -24.78
N GLY A 139 29.37 -58.60 -24.34
CA GLY A 139 30.56 -59.01 -25.06
C GLY A 139 30.18 -59.52 -26.45
N ILE A 140 30.36 -58.69 -27.47
CA ILE A 140 30.35 -59.13 -28.87
C ILE A 140 31.72 -59.77 -29.11
N ALA A 141 31.79 -61.10 -29.01
CA ALA A 141 32.91 -61.87 -29.51
C ALA A 141 32.91 -61.81 -31.05
N ALA A 142 34.09 -61.52 -31.62
CA ALA A 142 34.38 -61.52 -33.05
C ALA A 142 34.48 -62.94 -33.62
#